data_AF-A0A378AKI7-F1
#
_entry.id   AF-A0A378AKI7-F1
#
_cell.length_a   1.000
_cell.length_b   1.000
_cell.length_c   1.000
_cell.angle_alpha   90.00
_cell.angle_beta   90.00
_cell.angle_gamma   90.00
#
_symmetry.space_group_name_H-M   'P 1'
#
loop_
_entity.id
_entity.type
_entity.pdbx_description
1 polymer ?
#
loop_
_entity_poly.entity_id
_entity_poly.type
_entity_poly.pdbx_seq_one_letter_code
_entity_poly.pdbx_strand_id
1 'polypeptide(L)' 'MSLVCTSVSGVAEGHFVVGRTYKPDSNGRLTTQATDDTGCQALWTVENDNIYALVGDLDSEVIVTFEPE' A
#
# COMPACT_ATOMS: atom_id res chain seq x y z
N MET A 1 1.67 12.71 -8.17
CA MET A 1 2.98 12.06 -7.93
C MET A 1 2.79 10.57 -8.13
N SER A 2 3.73 9.92 -8.82
CA SER A 2 3.75 8.47 -8.99
C SER A 2 4.81 7.91 -8.05
N LEU A 3 4.55 6.76 -7.44
CA LEU A 3 5.40 6.13 -6.44
C LEU A 3 5.69 4.69 -6.87
N VAL A 4 6.96 4.31 -6.98
CA VAL A 4 7.37 2.94 -7.30
C VAL A 4 7.62 2.19 -6.00
N CYS A 5 6.95 1.05 -5.82
CA CYS A 5 7.15 0.19 -4.66
C CYS A 5 8.56 -0.44 -4.74
N THR A 6 9.42 -0.17 -3.77
CA THR A 6 10.79 -0.70 -3.73
C THR A 6 10.95 -1.85 -2.75
N SER A 7 10.17 -1.85 -1.66
CA SER A 7 10.07 -2.97 -0.73
C SER A 7 8.70 -3.06 -0.09
N VAL A 8 8.29 -4.29 0.23
CA VAL A 8 7.08 -4.59 1.00
C VAL A 8 7.40 -5.69 2.01
N SER A 9 6.84 -5.59 3.21
CA SER A 9 6.88 -6.64 4.22
C SER A 9 5.68 -6.55 5.14
N GLY A 10 5.16 -7.68 5.61
CA GLY A 10 4.07 -7.73 6.59
C GLY A 10 3.03 -8.79 6.24
N VAL A 11 1.96 -8.85 7.02
CA VAL A 11 0.89 -9.84 6.82
C VAL A 11 0.08 -9.52 5.57
N ALA A 12 -0.13 -8.24 5.28
CA ALA A 12 -0.85 -7.77 4.10
C ALA A 12 0.07 -7.46 2.90
N GLU A 13 1.27 -8.06 2.82
CA GLU A 13 2.23 -7.79 1.73
C GLU A 13 1.67 -8.08 0.33
N GLY A 14 0.73 -9.02 0.21
CA GLY A 14 0.07 -9.34 -1.06
C GLY A 14 -0.67 -8.17 -1.73
N HIS A 15 -0.97 -7.10 -0.99
CA HIS A 15 -1.56 -5.89 -1.56
C HIS A 15 -0.59 -5.07 -2.42
N PHE A 16 0.73 -5.29 -2.27
CA PHE A 16 1.76 -4.51 -2.95
C PHE A 16 2.69 -5.38 -3.78
N VAL A 17 3.11 -4.87 -4.94
CA VAL A 17 4.00 -5.55 -5.88
C VAL A 17 5.23 -4.67 -6.07
N VAL A 18 6.41 -5.21 -5.74
CA VAL A 18 7.69 -4.54 -5.96
C VAL A 18 7.88 -4.23 -7.45
N GLY A 19 8.33 -3.01 -7.76
CA GLY A 19 8.49 -2.49 -9.11
C GLY A 19 7.21 -1.97 -9.76
N ARG A 20 6.06 -2.08 -9.10
CA ARG A 20 4.79 -1.51 -9.59
C ARG A 20 4.64 -0.07 -9.13
N THR A 21 4.08 0.75 -10.00
CA THR A 21 3.75 2.14 -9.73
C THR A 21 2.37 2.26 -9.08
N TYR A 22 2.29 3.03 -8.01
CA TYR A 22 1.09 3.38 -7.27
C TYR A 22 0.89 4.90 -7.33
N LYS A 23 -0.37 5.33 -7.38
CA LYS A 23 -0.72 6.75 -7.49
C LYS A 23 -1.69 7.14 -6.37
N PRO A 24 -1.20 7.69 -5.25
CA PRO A 24 -2.07 8.20 -4.21
C PRO A 24 -2.92 9.36 -4.73
N ASP A 25 -4.09 9.55 -4.13
CA ASP A 25 -4.93 10.72 -4.37
C ASP A 25 -4.31 12.00 -3.77
N SER A 26 -4.99 13.14 -3.93
CA SER A 26 -4.51 14.43 -3.41
C SER A 26 -4.39 14.49 -1.88
N ASN A 27 -4.96 13.52 -1.16
CA ASN A 27 -4.91 13.40 0.29
C ASN A 27 -3.93 12.31 0.75
N GLY A 28 -3.11 11.77 -0.17
CA GLY A 28 -2.16 10.70 0.16
C GLY A 28 -2.82 9.32 0.32
N ARG A 29 -4.02 9.09 -0.21
CA ARG A 29 -4.73 7.81 -0.05
C ARG A 29 -4.56 6.90 -1.25
N LEU A 30 -4.38 5.61 -1.00
CA LEU A 30 -4.27 4.56 -2.01
C LEU A 30 -5.32 3.49 -1.80
N THR A 31 -5.92 2.98 -2.88
CA THR A 31 -6.70 1.75 -2.82
C THR A 31 -5.98 0.64 -3.58
N THR A 32 -5.92 -0.54 -2.97
CA THR A 32 -5.39 -1.76 -3.59
C THR A 32 -6.44 -2.85 -3.47
N GLN A 33 -6.56 -3.69 -4.48
CA GLN A 33 -7.21 -4.99 -4.28
C GLN A 33 -6.21 -5.95 -3.65
N ALA A 34 -6.66 -6.73 -2.67
CA ALA A 34 -5.92 -7.90 -2.23
C ALA A 34 -5.67 -8.79 -3.46
N THR A 35 -4.48 -9.37 -3.56
CA THR A 35 -4.20 -10.39 -4.59
C THR A 35 -4.80 -11.74 -4.25
N ASP A 36 -5.33 -11.92 -3.04
CA ASP A 36 -6.09 -13.11 -2.68
C ASP A 36 -7.52 -13.06 -3.28
N ASP A 37 -8.13 -14.24 -3.41
CA ASP A 37 -9.47 -14.42 -4.00
C ASP A 37 -10.61 -13.78 -3.19
N THR A 38 -10.31 -13.02 -2.12
CA THR A 38 -11.33 -12.33 -1.33
C THR A 38 -11.94 -11.14 -2.10
N GLY A 39 -11.20 -10.58 -3.05
CA GLY A 39 -11.64 -9.39 -3.81
C GLY A 39 -11.78 -8.14 -2.93
N CYS A 40 -11.30 -8.17 -1.69
CA CYS A 40 -11.38 -7.07 -0.75
C CYS A 40 -10.52 -5.88 -1.22
N GLN A 41 -11.12 -4.69 -1.29
CA GLN A 41 -10.39 -3.45 -1.48
C GLN A 41 -9.91 -2.95 -0.12
N ALA A 42 -8.60 -2.71 -0.01
CA ALA A 42 -7.98 -2.04 1.12
C ALA A 42 -7.71 -0.57 0.77
N LEU A 43 -7.94 0.32 1.74
CA LEU A 43 -7.57 1.73 1.69
C LEU A 43 -6.32 1.92 2.55
N TRP A 44 -5.37 2.72 2.07
CA TRP A 44 -4.08 2.98 2.69
C TRP A 44 -3.80 4.47 2.75
N THR A 45 -3.01 4.91 3.73
CA THR A 45 -2.49 6.27 3.81
C THR A 45 -0.99 6.24 3.55
N VAL A 46 -0.53 7.12 2.67
CA VAL A 46 0.87 7.35 2.34
C VAL A 46 1.36 8.57 3.10
N GLU A 47 2.36 8.40 3.96
CA GLU A 47 3.03 9.48 4.68
C GLU A 47 4.55 9.32 4.56
N ASN A 48 5.26 10.40 4.18
CA ASN A 48 6.72 10.40 3.99
C ASN A 48 7.21 9.23 3.11
N ASP A 49 6.57 9.00 1.97
CA ASP A 49 6.88 7.90 1.03
C ASP A 49 6.78 6.48 1.63
N ASN A 50 6.10 6.34 2.77
CA ASN A 50 5.82 5.05 3.39
C ASN A 50 4.32 4.85 3.56
N ILE A 51 3.86 3.59 3.52
CA ILE A 51 2.49 3.24 3.89
C ILE A 51 2.43 2.81 5.34
N TYR A 52 1.47 3.39 6.06
CA TYR A 52 1.01 2.89 7.35
C TYR A 52 -0.44 2.42 7.19
N ALA A 53 -0.75 1.24 7.73
CA ALA A 53 -2.07 0.62 7.61
C ALA A 53 -3.19 1.53 8.15
N LEU A 54 -4.38 1.43 7.54
CA LEU A 54 -5.56 2.16 8.00
C LEU A 54 -6.11 1.53 9.27
N VAL A 55 -6.35 2.39 10.26
CA VAL A 55 -6.92 2.09 11.57
C VAL A 55 -8.16 1.20 11.47
N GLY A 56 -8.12 0.00 12.06
CA GLY A 56 -9.30 -0.86 12.25
C GLY A 56 -9.03 -2.36 12.23
N ASP A 57 -7.92 -2.80 11.62
CA ASP A 57 -7.56 -4.21 11.52
C ASP A 57 -6.08 -4.43 11.83
N LEU A 58 -5.81 -4.89 13.06
CA LEU A 58 -4.44 -5.16 13.55
C LEU A 58 -3.81 -6.37 12.84
N ASP A 59 -4.60 -7.21 12.17
CA ASP A 59 -4.11 -8.38 11.44
C ASP A 59 -3.60 -8.01 10.03
N SER A 60 -3.76 -6.76 9.60
CA SER A 60 -3.42 -6.27 8.25
C SER A 60 -2.18 -5.36 8.21
N GLU A 61 -1.24 -5.53 9.14
CA GLU A 61 0.00 -4.75 9.17
C GLU A 61 0.85 -4.99 7.90
N VAL A 62 1.23 -3.90 7.23
CA VAL A 62 2.19 -3.91 6.12
C VAL A 62 3.02 -2.63 6.16
N ILE A 63 4.30 -2.79 5.88
CA ILE A 63 5.25 -1.70 5.67
C ILE A 63 5.65 -1.74 4.21
N VAL A 64 5.41 -0.63 3.51
CA VAL A 64 5.76 -0.45 2.10
C VAL A 64 6.64 0.77 1.99
N THR A 65 7.76 0.65 1.30
CA THR A 65 8.64 1.77 0.96
C THR A 65 8.44 2.11 -0.50
N PHE A 66 8.28 3.42 -0.75
CA PHE A 66 8.19 3.96 -2.09
C PHE A 66 9.36 4.87 -2.42
N GLU A 67 9.66 4.97 -3.71
CA GLU A 67 10.47 6.05 -4.26
C GLU A 67 9.65 6.83 -5.30
N PRO A 68 9.86 8.15 -5.43
CA PRO A 68 9.29 8.93 -6.52
C PRO A 68 9.71 8.36 -7.88
N GLU A 69 8.76 8.22 -8.79
CA GLU A 69 9.04 7.92 -10.21
C GLU A 69 9.59 9.13 -10.97
#